data_AF-A0A1G5T1K0-F1
#
_entry.id   AF-A0A1G5T1K0-F1
#
_cell.length_a   1.000
_cell.length_b   1.000
_cell.length_c   1.000
_cell.angle_alpha   90.00
_cell.angle_beta   90.00
_cell.angle_gamma   90.00
#
_symmetry.space_group_name_H-M   'P 1'
#
loop_
_entity.id
_entity.type
_entity.pdbx_description
1 polymer ?
#
loop_
_entity_poly.entity_id
_entity_poly.type
_entity_poly.pdbx_seq_one_letter_code
_entity_poly.pdbx_strand_id
1 'polypeptide(L)'
;MAETAVVSRAEEPATQDIIQEATTNPVAVLTDEAKFDQFYQRMKEETDGLQADVSTKRGRDAIAAMAYKVSQTKTAIDKAGLALTEGWRKQTSTVNAARKKITTKLDELRDQVRAPLNAWEETEKKRVATCEATIARLARDGVVQLADTSEQIRARIAAVTATEIDEAVYQEFAEQALAVREATLANLEIAVGRLEKEEADRAELQRLREAEAQRLAAEAERAREEERRAAEQRRQEEIERERQATAQRAEEQRQRDIEEASRRERERIEQEARDREAAAERERQAERDRVERERAAERAESEARIAKAEREAQAEREAAAAREQARRDEEQRIAAEQRQAAEEQAARERDIAHRSAVNGEAQAAIVSLGVKDQVAHNIVLAIAAGTVPHVRIAY
;
A
#
# COMPACT_ATOMS: atom_id res chain seq x y z
N MET A 1 -110.89 -82.23 -38.44
CA MET A 1 -111.61 -82.88 -39.57
C MET A 1 -112.77 -81.94 -39.90
N ALA A 2 -112.89 -81.30 -41.05
CA ALA A 2 -112.31 -81.56 -42.36
C ALA A 2 -112.03 -80.23 -43.09
N GLU A 3 -111.10 -80.34 -44.02
CA GLU A 3 -110.62 -79.36 -44.99
C GLU A 3 -111.60 -79.28 -46.19
N THR A 4 -111.30 -78.38 -47.14
CA THR A 4 -111.92 -78.14 -48.48
C THR A 4 -113.26 -77.37 -48.49
N ALA A 5 -113.49 -76.37 -49.34
CA ALA A 5 -112.86 -75.98 -50.59
C ALA A 5 -113.09 -74.48 -50.91
N VAL A 6 -112.08 -73.87 -51.51
CA VAL A 6 -112.13 -72.56 -52.18
C VAL A 6 -113.00 -72.66 -53.43
N VAL A 7 -113.99 -71.78 -53.58
CA VAL A 7 -114.47 -71.33 -54.90
C VAL A 7 -114.42 -69.82 -54.92
N SER A 8 -113.36 -69.35 -55.59
CA SER A 8 -113.19 -68.03 -56.16
C SER A 8 -114.46 -67.60 -56.92
N ARG A 9 -115.16 -66.59 -56.38
CA ARG A 9 -115.96 -65.67 -57.19
C ARG A 9 -115.22 -64.35 -57.19
N ALA A 10 -114.59 -64.05 -58.33
CA ALA A 10 -114.08 -62.71 -58.61
C ALA A 10 -115.29 -61.75 -58.62
N GLU A 11 -115.51 -61.06 -57.51
CA GLU A 11 -116.31 -59.84 -57.48
C GLU A 11 -115.37 -58.69 -57.88
N GLU A 12 -115.74 -58.00 -58.95
CA GLU A 12 -115.07 -56.80 -59.45
C GLU A 12 -114.85 -55.80 -58.31
N PRO A 13 -113.61 -55.32 -58.06
CA PRO A 13 -113.41 -54.33 -57.02
C PRO A 13 -114.05 -53.01 -57.48
N ALA A 14 -114.92 -52.49 -56.62
CA ALA A 14 -115.56 -51.19 -56.75
C ALA A 14 -114.56 -50.07 -57.14
N THR A 15 -114.47 -49.77 -58.43
CA THR A 15 -114.03 -48.46 -58.91
C THR A 15 -115.12 -47.45 -58.54
N GLN A 16 -115.07 -46.94 -57.31
CA GLN A 16 -115.62 -45.62 -57.02
C GLN A 16 -115.07 -44.66 -58.09
N ASP A 17 -115.94 -43.90 -58.74
CA ASP A 17 -115.56 -43.00 -59.82
C ASP A 17 -114.43 -42.06 -59.34
N ILE A 18 -113.19 -42.32 -59.76
CA ILE A 18 -112.00 -41.59 -59.32
C ILE A 18 -112.12 -40.09 -59.59
N ILE A 19 -112.97 -39.69 -60.54
CA ILE A 19 -113.33 -38.29 -60.81
C ILE A 19 -114.18 -37.71 -59.67
N GLN A 20 -115.14 -38.46 -59.13
CA GLN A 20 -115.94 -38.07 -57.97
C GLN A 20 -115.10 -38.05 -56.69
N GLU A 21 -114.19 -39.02 -56.52
CA GLU A 21 -113.24 -39.03 -55.41
C GLU A 21 -112.34 -37.80 -55.44
N ALA A 22 -111.73 -37.47 -56.59
CA ALA A 22 -110.91 -36.27 -56.75
C ALA A 22 -111.71 -34.96 -56.63
N THR A 23 -113.03 -34.99 -56.86
CA THR A 23 -113.91 -33.82 -56.67
C THR A 23 -114.29 -33.63 -55.21
N THR A 24 -114.55 -34.73 -54.49
CA THR A 24 -114.99 -34.72 -53.07
C THR A 24 -113.80 -34.63 -52.11
N ASN A 25 -112.67 -35.21 -52.49
CA ASN A 25 -111.40 -35.19 -51.78
C ASN A 25 -110.23 -34.92 -52.74
N PRO A 26 -110.04 -33.67 -53.18
CA PRO A 26 -108.97 -33.30 -54.11
C PRO A 26 -107.56 -33.51 -53.54
N VAL A 27 -107.42 -33.73 -52.23
CA VAL A 27 -106.13 -34.02 -51.59
C VAL A 27 -105.63 -35.42 -51.95
N ALA A 28 -106.52 -36.38 -52.19
CA ALA A 28 -106.13 -37.77 -52.48
C ALA A 28 -105.19 -37.87 -53.70
N VAL A 29 -105.49 -37.13 -54.77
CA VAL A 29 -104.66 -37.07 -55.98
C VAL A 29 -103.41 -36.20 -55.83
N LEU A 30 -103.28 -35.43 -54.74
CA LEU A 30 -102.07 -34.67 -54.43
C LEU A 30 -101.07 -35.49 -53.61
N THR A 31 -101.54 -36.45 -52.81
CA THR A 31 -100.71 -37.25 -51.90
C THR A 31 -100.42 -38.66 -52.42
N ASP A 32 -101.12 -39.10 -53.46
CA ASP A 32 -101.01 -40.43 -54.05
C ASP A 32 -100.90 -40.31 -55.58
N GLU A 33 -99.69 -40.60 -56.09
CA GLU A 33 -99.34 -40.51 -57.50
C GLU A 33 -100.15 -41.50 -58.35
N ALA A 34 -100.43 -42.71 -57.84
CA ALA A 34 -101.21 -43.71 -58.56
C ALA A 34 -102.68 -43.27 -58.72
N LYS A 35 -103.24 -42.58 -57.71
CA LYS A 35 -104.59 -42.00 -57.81
C LYS A 35 -104.63 -40.82 -58.79
N PHE A 36 -103.58 -40.00 -58.85
CA PHE A 36 -103.47 -38.96 -59.85
C PHE A 36 -103.47 -39.54 -61.27
N ASP A 37 -102.67 -40.59 -61.51
CA ASP A 37 -102.60 -41.24 -62.81
C ASP A 37 -103.95 -41.82 -63.23
N GLN A 38 -104.64 -42.53 -62.32
CA GLN A 38 -105.99 -43.07 -62.57
C GLN A 38 -107.00 -41.96 -62.86
N PHE A 39 -106.98 -40.89 -62.06
CA PHE A 39 -107.83 -39.71 -62.24
C PHE A 39 -107.60 -39.06 -63.61
N TYR A 40 -106.33 -38.86 -63.99
CA TYR A 40 -105.96 -38.24 -65.25
C TYR A 40 -106.37 -39.08 -66.46
N GLN A 41 -106.12 -40.40 -66.43
CA GLN A 41 -106.53 -41.29 -67.51
C GLN A 41 -108.05 -41.30 -67.68
N ARG A 42 -108.81 -41.39 -66.59
CA ARG A 42 -110.27 -41.36 -66.66
C ARG A 42 -110.81 -40.04 -67.20
N MET A 43 -110.25 -38.90 -66.78
CA MET A 43 -110.60 -37.58 -67.33
C MET A 43 -110.26 -37.49 -68.82
N LYS A 44 -109.12 -38.05 -69.24
CA LYS A 44 -108.69 -38.10 -70.63
C LYS A 44 -109.64 -38.94 -71.49
N GLU A 45 -110.05 -40.10 -71.01
CA GLU A 45 -111.05 -40.95 -71.67
C GLU A 45 -112.40 -40.23 -71.83
N GLU A 46 -112.85 -39.47 -70.82
CA GLU A 46 -114.06 -38.64 -70.94
C GLU A 46 -113.92 -37.52 -71.96
N THR A 47 -112.73 -36.89 -72.05
CA THR A 47 -112.48 -35.86 -73.06
C THR A 47 -112.35 -36.42 -74.47
N ASP A 48 -111.67 -37.56 -74.64
CA ASP A 48 -111.46 -38.22 -75.93
C ASP A 48 -112.76 -38.83 -76.47
N GLY A 49 -113.65 -39.28 -75.58
CA GLY A 49 -114.98 -39.79 -75.92
C GLY A 49 -116.01 -38.73 -76.33
N LEU A 50 -115.69 -37.43 -76.19
CA LEU A 50 -116.61 -36.33 -76.53
C LEU A 50 -116.71 -36.13 -78.05
N GLN A 51 -117.66 -36.81 -78.69
CA GLN A 51 -117.99 -36.60 -80.11
C GLN A 51 -118.90 -35.38 -80.27
N ALA A 52 -118.31 -34.18 -80.31
CA ALA A 52 -119.03 -32.92 -80.48
C ALA A 52 -118.67 -32.23 -81.81
N ASP A 53 -119.69 -31.85 -82.60
CA ASP A 53 -119.51 -31.13 -83.86
C ASP A 53 -119.31 -29.62 -83.63
N VAL A 54 -118.06 -29.16 -83.81
CA VAL A 54 -117.65 -27.76 -83.64
C VAL A 54 -118.36 -26.78 -84.59
N SER A 55 -118.91 -27.25 -85.72
CA SER A 55 -119.67 -26.40 -86.64
C SER A 55 -121.03 -25.98 -86.04
N THR A 56 -121.56 -26.78 -85.11
CA THR A 56 -122.83 -26.49 -84.43
C THR A 56 -122.63 -25.71 -83.13
N LYS A 57 -123.59 -24.84 -82.77
CA LYS A 57 -123.59 -24.15 -81.48
C LYS A 57 -123.56 -25.14 -80.31
N ARG A 58 -124.38 -26.19 -80.40
CA ARG A 58 -124.49 -27.23 -79.36
C ARG A 58 -123.17 -28.00 -79.15
N GLY A 59 -122.44 -28.32 -80.22
CA GLY A 59 -121.14 -28.97 -80.10
C GLY A 59 -120.07 -28.06 -79.51
N ARG A 60 -120.02 -26.77 -79.88
CA ARG A 60 -119.14 -25.78 -79.22
C ARG A 60 -119.45 -25.60 -77.74
N ASP A 61 -120.73 -25.54 -77.37
CA ASP A 61 -121.17 -25.43 -75.98
C ASP A 61 -120.77 -26.67 -75.16
N ALA A 62 -120.85 -27.88 -75.75
CA ALA A 62 -120.41 -29.12 -75.11
C ALA A 62 -118.90 -29.19 -74.89
N ILE A 63 -118.10 -28.77 -75.88
CA ILE A 63 -116.63 -28.67 -75.77
C ILE A 63 -116.24 -27.66 -74.68
N ALA A 64 -116.89 -26.49 -74.66
CA ALA A 64 -116.66 -25.46 -73.64
C ALA A 64 -117.01 -25.96 -72.24
N ALA A 65 -118.11 -26.71 -72.09
CA ALA A 65 -118.51 -27.29 -70.81
C ALA A 65 -117.50 -28.35 -70.31
N MET A 66 -116.97 -29.20 -71.19
CA MET A 66 -115.94 -30.18 -70.82
C MET A 66 -114.62 -29.50 -70.42
N ALA A 67 -114.17 -28.50 -71.18
CA ALA A 67 -112.99 -27.71 -70.84
C ALA A 67 -113.16 -26.95 -69.51
N TYR A 68 -114.37 -26.44 -69.25
CA TYR A 68 -114.72 -25.83 -67.98
C TYR A 68 -114.67 -26.83 -66.82
N LYS A 69 -115.21 -28.05 -66.98
CA LYS A 69 -115.11 -29.14 -65.99
C LYS A 69 -113.64 -29.42 -65.63
N VAL A 70 -112.76 -29.60 -66.61
CA VAL A 70 -111.31 -29.81 -66.40
C VAL A 70 -110.68 -28.65 -65.62
N SER A 71 -110.99 -27.41 -66.02
CA SER A 71 -110.44 -26.20 -65.38
C SER A 71 -110.94 -26.05 -63.93
N GLN A 72 -112.20 -26.37 -63.68
CA GLN A 72 -112.81 -26.35 -62.36
C GLN A 72 -112.17 -27.39 -61.44
N THR A 73 -111.99 -28.64 -61.90
CA THR A 73 -111.36 -29.69 -61.10
C THR A 73 -109.88 -29.38 -60.81
N LYS A 74 -109.12 -28.86 -61.78
CA LYS A 74 -107.76 -28.35 -61.54
C LYS A 74 -107.74 -27.30 -60.43
N THR A 75 -108.64 -26.33 -60.50
CA THR A 75 -108.71 -25.24 -59.52
C THR A 75 -109.08 -25.76 -58.13
N ALA A 76 -109.96 -26.76 -58.05
CA ALA A 76 -110.32 -27.41 -56.79
C ALA A 76 -109.12 -28.15 -56.16
N ILE A 77 -108.35 -28.89 -56.98
CA ILE A 77 -107.11 -29.57 -56.56
C ILE A 77 -106.06 -28.56 -56.08
N ASP A 78 -105.79 -27.50 -56.84
CA ASP A 78 -104.83 -26.45 -56.46
C ASP A 78 -105.22 -25.76 -55.14
N LYS A 79 -106.49 -25.39 -55.00
CA LYS A 79 -107.02 -24.79 -53.77
C LYS A 79 -106.89 -25.74 -52.57
N ALA A 80 -107.13 -27.04 -52.76
CA ALA A 80 -106.94 -28.04 -51.71
C ALA A 80 -105.46 -28.19 -51.32
N GLY A 81 -104.53 -28.18 -52.28
CA GLY A 81 -103.10 -28.22 -52.02
C GLY A 81 -102.58 -26.98 -51.28
N LEU A 82 -103.06 -25.79 -51.66
CA LEU A 82 -102.75 -24.55 -50.93
C LEU A 82 -103.26 -24.61 -49.48
N ALA A 83 -104.51 -25.03 -49.28
CA ALA A 83 -105.08 -25.18 -47.94
C ALA A 83 -104.33 -26.22 -47.09
N LEU A 84 -103.92 -27.34 -47.68
CA LEU A 84 -103.15 -28.39 -47.00
C LEU A 84 -101.77 -27.90 -46.56
N THR A 85 -101.02 -27.27 -47.46
CA THR A 85 -99.69 -26.74 -47.15
C THR A 85 -99.74 -25.56 -46.18
N GLU A 86 -100.80 -24.75 -46.22
CA GLU A 86 -101.07 -23.72 -45.21
C GLU A 86 -101.30 -24.36 -43.83
N GLY A 87 -102.10 -25.44 -43.77
CA GLY A 87 -102.30 -26.24 -42.56
C GLY A 87 -100.99 -26.79 -42.00
N TRP A 88 -100.14 -27.37 -42.84
CA TRP A 88 -98.81 -27.85 -42.44
C TRP A 88 -97.93 -26.72 -41.90
N ARG A 89 -97.82 -25.59 -42.61
CA ARG A 89 -97.02 -24.44 -42.15
C ARG A 89 -97.50 -23.91 -40.80
N LYS A 90 -98.82 -23.81 -40.59
CA LYS A 90 -99.41 -23.42 -39.30
C LYS A 90 -99.05 -24.43 -38.21
N GLN A 91 -99.18 -25.73 -38.48
CA GLN A 91 -98.85 -26.77 -37.51
C GLN A 91 -97.36 -26.78 -37.17
N THR A 92 -96.47 -26.71 -38.17
CA THR A 92 -95.02 -26.60 -37.97
C THR A 92 -94.65 -25.38 -37.14
N SER A 93 -95.23 -24.22 -37.44
CA SER A 93 -95.02 -22.99 -36.66
C SER A 93 -95.45 -23.15 -35.21
N THR A 94 -96.66 -23.69 -34.98
CA THR A 94 -97.20 -23.95 -33.63
C THR A 94 -96.31 -24.90 -32.83
N VAL A 95 -95.90 -26.01 -33.43
CA VAL A 95 -95.04 -27.00 -32.77
C VAL A 95 -93.65 -26.41 -32.46
N ASN A 96 -93.06 -25.65 -33.39
CA ASN A 96 -91.77 -25.01 -33.15
C ASN A 96 -91.84 -23.95 -32.03
N ALA A 97 -92.91 -23.15 -31.99
CA ALA A 97 -93.14 -22.19 -30.91
C ALA A 97 -93.32 -22.89 -29.56
N ALA A 98 -94.11 -23.96 -29.52
CA ALA A 98 -94.30 -24.77 -28.31
C ALA A 98 -92.99 -25.40 -27.85
N ARG A 99 -92.23 -26.02 -28.76
CA ARG A 99 -90.91 -26.61 -28.46
C ARG A 99 -89.98 -25.57 -27.86
N LYS A 100 -89.85 -24.39 -28.46
CA LYS A 100 -89.00 -23.31 -27.92
C LYS A 100 -89.41 -22.94 -26.50
N LYS A 101 -90.71 -22.72 -26.27
CA LYS A 101 -91.26 -22.37 -24.94
C LYS A 101 -90.99 -23.47 -23.92
N ILE A 102 -91.20 -24.73 -24.29
CA ILE A 102 -90.95 -25.90 -23.43
C ILE A 102 -89.47 -26.00 -23.08
N THR A 103 -88.58 -25.95 -24.07
CA THR A 103 -87.12 -26.00 -23.83
C THR A 103 -86.68 -24.90 -22.87
N THR A 104 -87.04 -23.64 -23.14
CA THR A 104 -86.70 -22.52 -22.25
C THR A 104 -87.24 -22.74 -20.83
N LYS A 105 -88.48 -23.20 -20.66
CA LYS A 105 -89.05 -23.43 -19.32
C LYS A 105 -88.39 -24.60 -18.58
N LEU A 106 -88.00 -25.66 -19.28
CA LEU A 106 -87.30 -26.79 -18.68
C LEU A 106 -85.85 -26.44 -18.32
N ASP A 107 -85.18 -25.62 -19.13
CA ASP A 107 -83.86 -25.08 -18.80
C ASP A 107 -83.91 -24.17 -17.57
N GLU A 108 -84.87 -23.24 -17.51
CA GLU A 108 -85.12 -22.39 -16.33
C GLU A 108 -85.37 -23.23 -15.07
N LEU A 109 -86.19 -24.28 -15.17
CA LEU A 109 -86.48 -25.17 -14.05
C LEU A 109 -85.25 -25.98 -13.62
N ARG A 110 -84.46 -26.50 -14.56
CA ARG A 110 -83.20 -27.19 -14.28
C ARG A 110 -82.26 -26.27 -13.50
N ASP A 111 -82.11 -25.04 -13.97
CA ASP A 111 -81.20 -24.07 -13.36
C ASP A 111 -81.67 -23.67 -11.95
N GLN A 112 -82.99 -23.52 -11.73
CA GLN A 112 -83.56 -23.31 -10.40
C GLN A 112 -83.33 -24.49 -9.46
N VAL A 113 -83.54 -25.72 -9.93
CA VAL A 113 -83.29 -26.94 -9.15
C VAL A 113 -81.81 -27.07 -8.79
N ARG A 114 -80.91 -26.66 -9.69
CA ARG A 114 -79.46 -26.73 -9.48
C ARG A 114 -78.90 -25.54 -8.68
N ALA A 115 -79.60 -24.41 -8.62
CA ALA A 115 -79.09 -23.19 -7.99
C ALA A 115 -78.62 -23.37 -6.53
N PRO A 116 -79.34 -24.10 -5.64
CA PRO A 116 -78.86 -24.33 -4.28
C PRO A 116 -77.56 -25.16 -4.23
N LEU A 117 -77.43 -26.16 -5.10
CA LEU A 117 -76.22 -26.97 -5.19
C LEU A 117 -75.04 -26.14 -5.69
N ASN A 118 -75.23 -25.35 -6.75
CA ASN A 118 -74.18 -24.45 -7.26
C ASN A 118 -73.71 -23.44 -6.19
N ALA A 119 -74.64 -22.90 -5.38
CA ALA A 119 -74.32 -21.97 -4.30
C ALA A 119 -73.52 -22.65 -3.17
N TRP A 120 -73.87 -23.89 -2.82
CA TRP A 120 -73.12 -24.69 -1.87
C TRP A 120 -71.73 -25.05 -2.42
N GLU A 121 -71.63 -25.54 -3.66
CA GLU A 121 -70.35 -25.89 -4.32
C GLU A 121 -69.37 -24.70 -4.33
N GLU A 122 -69.84 -23.49 -4.60
CA GLU A 122 -69.01 -22.28 -4.59
C GLU A 122 -68.58 -21.87 -3.17
N THR A 123 -69.47 -22.03 -2.19
CA THR A 123 -69.15 -21.76 -0.77
C THR A 123 -68.12 -22.77 -0.27
N GLU A 124 -68.30 -24.04 -0.61
CA GLU A 124 -67.42 -25.13 -0.23
C GLU A 124 -66.04 -24.98 -0.87
N LYS A 125 -65.99 -24.64 -2.16
CA LYS A 125 -64.74 -24.33 -2.86
C LYS A 125 -63.96 -23.20 -2.16
N LYS A 126 -64.64 -22.14 -1.70
CA LYS A 126 -64.01 -21.05 -0.94
C LYS A 126 -63.53 -21.50 0.43
N ARG A 127 -64.29 -22.34 1.13
CA ARG A 127 -63.89 -22.93 2.42
C ARG A 127 -62.60 -23.72 2.26
N VAL A 128 -62.58 -24.69 1.34
CA VAL A 128 -61.41 -25.53 1.04
C VAL A 128 -60.20 -24.67 0.69
N ALA A 129 -60.34 -23.72 -0.24
CA ALA A 129 -59.24 -22.83 -0.64
C ALA A 129 -58.70 -21.99 0.53
N THR A 130 -59.57 -21.55 1.45
CA THR A 130 -59.17 -20.79 2.65
C THR A 130 -58.40 -21.67 3.64
N CYS A 131 -58.86 -22.90 3.86
CA CYS A 131 -58.19 -23.88 4.70
C CYS A 131 -56.79 -24.21 4.16
N GLU A 132 -56.70 -24.56 2.87
CA GLU A 132 -55.42 -24.85 2.20
C GLU A 132 -54.46 -23.66 2.24
N ALA A 133 -54.95 -22.44 1.97
CA ALA A 133 -54.13 -21.23 2.02
C ALA A 133 -53.61 -20.96 3.44
N THR A 134 -54.42 -21.23 4.47
CA THR A 134 -53.99 -21.07 5.86
C THR A 134 -52.95 -22.10 6.26
N ILE A 135 -53.14 -23.38 5.89
CA ILE A 135 -52.16 -24.44 6.12
C ILE A 135 -50.83 -24.11 5.42
N ALA A 136 -50.88 -23.69 4.15
CA ALA A 136 -49.69 -23.29 3.40
C ALA A 136 -49.00 -22.05 4.00
N ARG A 137 -49.77 -21.10 4.56
CA ARG A 137 -49.22 -19.96 5.31
C ARG A 137 -48.51 -20.43 6.58
N LEU A 138 -49.15 -21.27 7.41
CA LEU A 138 -48.55 -21.81 8.63
C LEU A 138 -47.22 -22.52 8.32
N ALA A 139 -47.18 -23.38 7.31
CA ALA A 139 -45.96 -24.06 6.89
C ALA A 139 -44.84 -23.08 6.47
N ARG A 140 -45.17 -22.02 5.71
CA ARG A 140 -44.20 -20.97 5.35
C ARG A 140 -43.74 -20.16 6.57
N ASP A 141 -44.64 -19.87 7.49
CA ASP A 141 -44.36 -19.18 8.75
C ASP A 141 -43.44 -20.01 9.67
N GLY A 142 -43.18 -21.29 9.39
CA GLY A 142 -42.16 -22.10 10.07
C GLY A 142 -40.75 -22.01 9.47
N VAL A 143 -40.58 -21.40 8.30
CA VAL A 143 -39.27 -21.32 7.62
C VAL A 143 -38.45 -20.15 8.17
N VAL A 144 -37.40 -20.46 8.92
CA VAL A 144 -36.50 -19.46 9.51
C VAL A 144 -35.47 -19.00 8.48
N GLN A 145 -35.41 -17.69 8.24
CA GLN A 145 -34.47 -17.06 7.32
C GLN A 145 -33.19 -16.64 8.04
N LEU A 146 -32.11 -16.48 7.27
CA LEU A 146 -30.81 -16.06 7.82
C LEU A 146 -30.85 -14.67 8.47
N ALA A 147 -31.71 -13.79 7.96
CA ALA A 147 -31.83 -12.41 8.42
C ALA A 147 -32.84 -12.24 9.58
N ASP A 148 -33.51 -13.31 10.02
CA ASP A 148 -34.51 -13.23 11.09
C ASP A 148 -33.83 -12.93 12.44
N THR A 149 -34.41 -12.01 13.21
CA THR A 149 -34.03 -11.71 14.60
C THR A 149 -34.88 -12.47 15.60
N SER A 150 -34.43 -12.59 16.86
CA SER A 150 -35.21 -13.26 17.91
C SER A 150 -36.60 -12.62 18.10
N GLU A 151 -36.69 -11.29 17.96
CA GLU A 151 -37.94 -10.53 18.03
C GLU A 151 -38.90 -10.85 16.88
N GLN A 152 -38.39 -10.93 15.64
CA GLN A 152 -39.20 -11.28 14.48
C GLN A 152 -39.77 -12.70 14.59
N ILE A 153 -38.95 -13.65 15.07
CA ILE A 153 -39.41 -15.02 15.30
C ILE A 153 -40.47 -15.06 16.41
N ARG A 154 -40.32 -14.29 17.50
CA ARG A 154 -41.38 -14.17 18.52
C ARG A 154 -42.69 -13.62 17.96
N ALA A 155 -42.62 -12.60 17.10
CA ALA A 155 -43.80 -12.03 16.46
C ALA A 155 -44.50 -13.08 15.57
N ARG A 156 -43.73 -13.90 14.85
CA ARG A 156 -44.26 -15.03 14.07
C ARG A 156 -44.89 -16.10 14.95
N ILE A 157 -44.25 -16.48 16.05
CA ILE A 157 -44.82 -17.41 17.05
C ILE A 157 -46.18 -16.89 17.53
N ALA A 158 -46.27 -15.61 17.91
CA ALA A 158 -47.52 -15.01 18.36
C ALA A 158 -48.61 -15.05 17.26
N ALA A 159 -48.25 -14.74 16.01
CA ALA A 159 -49.19 -14.79 14.88
C ALA A 159 -49.67 -16.21 14.55
N VAL A 160 -48.78 -17.20 14.63
CA VAL A 160 -49.12 -18.62 14.41
C VAL A 160 -50.02 -19.13 15.54
N THR A 161 -49.71 -18.80 16.80
CA THR A 161 -50.53 -19.16 17.96
C THR A 161 -51.93 -18.52 17.91
N ALA A 162 -52.01 -17.27 17.45
CA ALA A 162 -53.28 -16.56 17.30
C ALA A 162 -54.13 -17.05 16.12
N THR A 163 -53.61 -17.95 15.27
CA THR A 163 -54.39 -18.52 14.17
C THR A 163 -55.40 -19.54 14.72
N GLU A 164 -56.67 -19.15 14.71
CA GLU A 164 -57.79 -20.01 15.08
C GLU A 164 -58.03 -21.07 14.00
N ILE A 165 -58.01 -22.34 14.42
CA ILE A 165 -58.32 -23.51 13.60
C ILE A 165 -59.56 -24.12 14.20
N ASP A 166 -60.72 -23.63 13.75
CA ASP A 166 -62.03 -24.13 14.17
C ASP A 166 -62.34 -25.45 13.45
N GLU A 167 -62.60 -26.50 14.22
CA GLU A 167 -62.85 -27.85 13.69
C GLU A 167 -64.09 -27.92 12.78
N ALA A 168 -65.13 -27.13 13.05
CA ALA A 168 -66.34 -27.10 12.23
C ALA A 168 -66.12 -26.44 10.85
N VAL A 169 -65.18 -25.49 10.78
CA VAL A 169 -64.78 -24.83 9.52
C VAL A 169 -63.76 -25.67 8.75
N TYR A 170 -62.78 -26.24 9.44
CA TYR A 170 -61.69 -26.97 8.79
C TYR A 170 -62.06 -28.42 8.44
N GLN A 171 -62.95 -29.06 9.20
CA GLN A 171 -63.47 -30.41 8.93
C GLN A 171 -62.33 -31.41 8.62
N GLU A 172 -62.26 -31.93 7.39
CA GLU A 172 -61.24 -32.88 6.95
C GLU A 172 -59.80 -32.33 7.00
N PHE A 173 -59.65 -31.00 7.03
CA PHE A 173 -58.36 -30.31 7.14
C PHE A 173 -57.96 -29.97 8.57
N ALA A 174 -58.82 -30.22 9.58
CA ALA A 174 -58.56 -29.77 10.95
C ALA A 174 -57.31 -30.43 11.54
N GLU A 175 -57.19 -31.75 11.42
CA GLU A 175 -56.02 -32.50 11.91
C GLU A 175 -54.73 -32.04 11.22
N GLN A 176 -54.76 -31.90 9.89
CA GLN A 176 -53.61 -31.42 9.13
C GLN A 176 -53.20 -29.99 9.52
N ALA A 177 -54.17 -29.08 9.69
CA ALA A 177 -53.89 -27.70 10.08
C ALA A 177 -53.29 -27.61 11.48
N LEU A 178 -53.82 -28.39 12.44
CA LEU A 178 -53.28 -28.46 13.80
C LEU A 178 -51.86 -29.03 13.82
N ALA A 179 -51.61 -30.12 13.10
CA ALA A 179 -50.29 -30.74 13.00
C ALA A 179 -49.25 -29.79 12.38
N VAL A 180 -49.62 -29.08 11.31
CA VAL A 180 -48.74 -28.08 10.69
C VAL A 180 -48.49 -26.89 11.63
N ARG A 181 -49.51 -26.42 12.37
CA ARG A 181 -49.33 -25.36 13.37
C ARG A 181 -48.37 -25.79 14.47
N GLU A 182 -48.53 -26.99 15.02
CA GLU A 182 -47.67 -27.53 16.07
C GLU A 182 -46.22 -27.67 15.59
N ALA A 183 -46.00 -28.28 14.42
CA ALA A 183 -44.67 -28.40 13.83
C ALA A 183 -44.03 -27.03 13.54
N THR A 184 -44.82 -26.07 13.11
CA THR A 184 -44.39 -24.68 12.89
C THR A 184 -43.94 -24.03 14.20
N LEU A 185 -44.75 -24.12 15.25
CA LEU A 185 -44.42 -23.56 16.55
C LEU A 185 -43.15 -24.19 17.13
N ALA A 186 -43.03 -25.52 17.09
CA ALA A 186 -41.84 -26.22 17.58
C ALA A 186 -40.56 -25.77 16.86
N ASN A 187 -40.61 -25.61 15.54
CA ASN A 187 -39.46 -25.12 14.76
C ASN A 187 -39.08 -23.67 15.12
N LEU A 188 -40.08 -22.80 15.28
CA LEU A 188 -39.84 -21.40 15.66
C LEU A 188 -39.32 -21.26 17.08
N GLU A 189 -39.80 -22.07 18.03
CA GLU A 189 -39.33 -22.10 19.42
C GLU A 189 -37.86 -22.53 19.53
N ILE A 190 -37.46 -23.54 18.76
CA ILE A 190 -36.04 -23.93 18.66
C ILE A 190 -35.21 -22.78 18.09
N ALA A 191 -35.71 -22.12 17.05
CA ALA A 191 -34.99 -21.05 16.37
C ALA A 191 -34.84 -19.78 17.22
N VAL A 192 -35.88 -19.37 17.94
CA VAL A 192 -35.80 -18.20 18.83
C VAL A 192 -34.79 -18.47 19.96
N GLY A 193 -34.80 -19.66 20.56
CA GLY A 193 -33.82 -20.01 21.60
C GLY A 193 -32.38 -19.97 21.10
N ARG A 194 -32.12 -20.42 19.86
CA ARG A 194 -30.81 -20.29 19.23
C ARG A 194 -30.42 -18.83 19.02
N LEU A 195 -31.32 -18.02 18.46
CA LEU A 195 -31.05 -16.60 18.15
C LEU A 195 -30.84 -15.77 19.42
N GLU A 196 -31.65 -15.99 20.47
CA GLU A 196 -31.49 -15.32 21.76
C GLU A 196 -30.13 -15.62 22.39
N LYS A 197 -29.68 -16.87 22.30
CA LYS A 197 -28.35 -17.24 22.76
C LYS A 197 -27.26 -16.54 21.95
N GLU A 198 -27.36 -16.53 20.63
CA GLU A 198 -26.40 -15.84 19.76
C GLU A 198 -26.38 -14.32 20.00
N GLU A 199 -27.51 -13.70 20.32
CA GLU A 199 -27.62 -12.29 20.69
C GLU A 199 -27.01 -12.01 22.06
N ALA A 200 -27.28 -12.87 23.06
CA ALA A 200 -26.71 -12.77 24.40
C ALA A 200 -25.17 -12.94 24.37
N ASP A 201 -24.68 -13.96 23.65
CA ASP A 201 -23.25 -14.22 23.50
C ASP A 201 -22.54 -13.03 22.82
N ARG A 202 -23.16 -12.42 21.80
CA ARG A 202 -22.65 -11.21 21.14
C ARG A 202 -22.60 -10.01 22.09
N ALA A 203 -23.66 -9.81 22.88
CA ALA A 203 -23.71 -8.72 23.85
C ALA A 203 -22.68 -8.89 24.98
N GLU A 204 -22.50 -10.11 25.47
CA GLU A 204 -21.47 -10.42 26.47
C GLU A 204 -20.06 -10.21 25.90
N LEU A 205 -19.79 -10.72 24.69
CA LEU A 205 -18.50 -10.52 24.04
C LEU A 205 -18.18 -9.04 23.82
N GLN A 206 -19.18 -8.24 23.48
CA GLN A 206 -19.01 -6.79 23.36
C GLN A 206 -18.69 -6.13 24.71
N ARG A 207 -19.41 -6.48 25.79
CA ARG A 207 -19.09 -5.99 27.14
C ARG A 207 -17.68 -6.37 27.57
N LEU A 208 -17.24 -7.58 27.29
CA LEU A 208 -15.88 -8.03 27.59
C LEU A 208 -14.83 -7.22 26.83
N ARG A 209 -15.05 -6.96 25.54
CA ARG A 209 -14.16 -6.11 24.73
C ARG A 209 -14.09 -4.68 25.23
N GLU A 210 -15.24 -4.10 25.61
CA GLU A 210 -15.30 -2.76 26.17
C GLU A 210 -14.58 -2.68 27.52
N ALA A 211 -14.78 -3.66 28.41
CA ALA A 211 -14.09 -3.75 29.69
C ALA A 211 -12.58 -3.92 29.52
N GLU A 212 -12.13 -4.77 28.58
CA GLU A 212 -10.73 -4.96 28.27
C GLU A 212 -10.09 -3.69 27.68
N ALA A 213 -10.77 -3.03 26.74
CA ALA A 213 -10.33 -1.75 26.19
C ALA A 213 -10.20 -0.67 27.26
N GLN A 214 -11.14 -0.60 28.21
CA GLN A 214 -11.06 0.33 29.36
C GLN A 214 -9.87 0.00 30.27
N ARG A 215 -9.60 -1.28 30.54
CA ARG A 215 -8.45 -1.69 31.34
C ARG A 215 -7.13 -1.30 30.67
N LEU A 216 -6.98 -1.58 29.38
CA LEU A 216 -5.79 -1.19 28.61
C LEU A 216 -5.62 0.33 28.54
N ALA A 217 -6.71 1.08 28.38
CA ALA A 217 -6.67 2.54 28.40
C ALA A 217 -6.21 3.08 29.77
N ALA A 218 -6.76 2.52 30.86
CA ALA A 218 -6.36 2.90 32.22
C ALA A 218 -4.90 2.52 32.52
N GLU A 219 -4.44 1.37 32.06
CA GLU A 219 -3.03 0.95 32.19
C GLU A 219 -2.10 1.86 31.39
N ALA A 220 -2.45 2.20 30.15
CA ALA A 220 -1.70 3.13 29.32
C ALA A 220 -1.67 4.54 29.91
N GLU A 221 -2.77 5.00 30.53
CA GLU A 221 -2.81 6.28 31.23
C GLU A 221 -1.89 6.28 32.46
N ARG A 222 -1.93 5.21 33.28
CA ARG A 222 -1.01 5.06 34.42
C ARG A 222 0.45 5.03 33.97
N ALA A 223 0.77 4.29 32.91
CA ALA A 223 2.13 4.24 32.35
C ALA A 223 2.60 5.63 31.87
N ARG A 224 1.72 6.40 31.21
CA ARG A 224 2.01 7.79 30.81
C ARG A 224 2.18 8.71 32.02
N GLU A 225 1.38 8.53 33.07
CA GLU A 225 1.51 9.30 34.29
C GLU A 225 2.81 8.98 35.02
N GLU A 226 3.18 7.71 35.15
CA GLU A 226 4.45 7.26 35.70
C GLU A 226 5.64 7.78 34.88
N GLU A 227 5.57 7.73 33.55
CA GLU A 227 6.59 8.29 32.67
C GLU A 227 6.72 9.82 32.85
N ARG A 228 5.60 10.54 32.95
CA ARG A 228 5.58 11.99 33.23
C ARG A 228 6.21 12.29 34.58
N ARG A 229 5.86 11.55 35.63
CA ARG A 229 6.43 11.70 36.98
C ARG A 229 7.93 11.40 36.97
N ALA A 230 8.38 10.35 36.29
CA ALA A 230 9.78 10.01 36.16
C ALA A 230 10.56 11.07 35.35
N ALA A 231 9.97 11.61 34.28
CA ALA A 231 10.57 12.70 33.51
C ALA A 231 10.67 14.00 34.32
N GLU A 232 9.66 14.31 35.13
CA GLU A 232 9.67 15.45 36.04
C GLU A 232 10.72 15.29 37.15
N GLN A 233 10.82 14.10 37.76
CA GLN A 233 11.88 13.78 38.72
C GLN A 233 13.27 13.92 38.11
N ARG A 234 13.52 13.37 36.91
CA ARG A 234 14.81 13.53 36.21
C ARG A 234 15.15 15.00 35.96
N ARG A 235 14.17 15.82 35.56
CA ARG A 235 14.39 17.27 35.39
C ARG A 235 14.70 17.96 36.70
N GLN A 236 14.01 17.61 37.79
CA GLN A 236 14.30 18.16 39.12
C GLN A 236 15.71 17.79 39.59
N GLU A 237 16.11 16.52 39.44
CA GLU A 237 17.46 16.06 39.75
C GLU A 237 18.52 16.76 38.89
N GLU A 238 18.27 16.98 37.60
CA GLU A 238 19.19 17.70 36.71
C GLU A 238 19.34 19.17 37.13
N ILE A 239 18.23 19.86 37.41
CA ILE A 239 18.25 21.23 37.93
C ILE A 239 19.00 21.29 39.27
N GLU A 240 18.78 20.33 40.16
CA GLU A 240 19.48 20.27 41.44
C GLU A 240 20.98 20.01 41.27
N ARG A 241 21.36 19.07 40.40
CA ARG A 241 22.77 18.83 40.05
C ARG A 241 23.42 20.05 39.42
N GLU A 242 22.72 20.76 38.55
CA GLU A 242 23.23 22.00 37.95
C GLU A 242 23.39 23.10 39.01
N ARG A 243 22.45 23.24 39.94
CA ARG A 243 22.57 24.15 41.09
C ARG A 243 23.75 23.79 41.99
N GLN A 244 23.94 22.50 42.27
CA GLN A 244 25.07 22.04 43.07
C GLN A 244 26.39 22.27 42.34
N ALA A 245 26.48 21.95 41.04
CA ALA A 245 27.68 22.17 40.24
C ALA A 245 28.00 23.67 40.08
N THR A 246 27.00 24.54 39.93
CA THR A 246 27.20 25.99 39.88
C THR A 246 27.64 26.54 41.24
N ALA A 247 27.07 26.05 42.35
CA ALA A 247 27.50 26.40 43.71
C ALA A 247 28.96 25.94 43.97
N GLN A 248 29.31 24.71 43.61
CA GLN A 248 30.67 24.18 43.71
C GLN A 248 31.66 24.98 42.85
N ARG A 249 31.31 25.30 41.60
CA ARG A 249 32.16 26.15 40.75
C ARG A 249 32.34 27.55 41.35
N ALA A 250 31.29 28.12 41.95
CA ALA A 250 31.39 29.42 42.61
C ALA A 250 32.26 29.34 43.88
N GLU A 251 32.20 28.23 44.63
CA GLU A 251 33.05 27.99 45.80
C GLU A 251 34.52 27.73 45.41
N GLU A 252 34.77 26.88 44.41
CA GLU A 252 36.10 26.68 43.83
C GLU A 252 36.68 27.99 43.30
N GLN A 253 35.88 28.80 42.62
CA GLN A 253 36.34 30.11 42.14
C GLN A 253 36.69 31.03 43.30
N ARG A 254 35.86 31.11 44.34
CA ARG A 254 36.19 31.87 45.56
C ARG A 254 37.48 31.37 46.21
N GLN A 255 37.67 30.06 46.26
CA GLN A 255 38.86 29.47 46.84
C GLN A 255 40.11 29.78 46.01
N ARG A 256 40.01 29.69 44.68
CA ARG A 256 41.07 30.10 43.75
C ARG A 256 41.37 31.60 43.87
N ASP A 257 40.35 32.44 43.97
CA ASP A 257 40.54 33.89 44.14
C ASP A 257 41.22 34.21 45.49
N ILE A 258 40.87 33.50 46.57
CA ILE A 258 41.52 33.62 47.89
C ILE A 258 42.97 33.11 47.83
N GLU A 259 43.22 31.98 47.16
CA GLU A 259 44.55 31.42 47.01
C GLU A 259 45.44 32.29 46.13
N GLU A 260 44.89 32.84 45.04
CA GLU A 260 45.59 33.78 44.17
C GLU A 260 45.85 35.12 44.88
N ALA A 261 44.90 35.63 45.66
CA ALA A 261 45.13 36.80 46.51
C ALA A 261 46.21 36.52 47.56
N SER A 262 46.18 35.34 48.19
CA SER A 262 47.21 34.91 49.17
C SER A 262 48.57 34.74 48.50
N ARG A 263 48.62 34.25 47.27
CA ARG A 263 49.84 34.11 46.48
C ARG A 263 50.39 35.46 46.06
N ARG A 264 49.55 36.38 45.58
CA ARG A 264 49.92 37.76 45.26
C ARG A 264 50.44 38.51 46.49
N GLU A 265 49.84 38.27 47.66
CA GLU A 265 50.31 38.85 48.92
C GLU A 265 51.67 38.25 49.34
N ARG A 266 51.84 36.93 49.23
CA ARG A 266 53.15 36.30 49.48
C ARG A 266 54.23 36.78 48.51
N GLU A 267 53.90 36.90 47.23
CA GLU A 267 54.80 37.42 46.20
C GLU A 267 55.14 38.90 46.47
N ARG A 268 54.18 39.72 46.94
CA ARG A 268 54.45 41.09 47.40
C ARG A 268 55.39 41.13 48.60
N ILE A 269 55.15 40.30 49.61
CA ILE A 269 56.00 40.22 50.81
C ILE A 269 57.40 39.73 50.43
N GLU A 270 57.51 38.73 49.55
CA GLU A 270 58.78 38.21 49.05
C GLU A 270 59.52 39.25 48.21
N GLN A 271 58.81 39.98 47.35
CA GLN A 271 59.39 41.06 46.54
C GLN A 271 59.85 42.21 47.43
N GLU A 272 59.08 42.61 48.44
CA GLU A 272 59.48 43.63 49.40
C GLU A 272 60.68 43.18 50.25
N ALA A 273 60.74 41.90 50.62
CA ALA A 273 61.90 41.32 51.30
C ALA A 273 63.15 41.33 50.39
N ARG A 274 63.01 40.96 49.12
CA ARG A 274 64.08 41.02 48.12
C ARG A 274 64.54 42.46 47.86
N ASP A 275 63.63 43.41 47.78
CA ASP A 275 63.96 44.82 47.60
C ASP A 275 64.67 45.40 48.83
N ARG A 276 64.28 44.99 50.05
CA ARG A 276 65.00 45.34 51.29
C ARG A 276 66.37 44.69 51.37
N GLU A 277 66.50 43.42 50.96
CA GLU A 277 67.78 42.72 50.92
C GLU A 277 68.72 43.33 49.88
N ALA A 278 68.20 43.65 48.68
CA ALA A 278 68.95 44.36 47.65
C ALA A 278 69.32 45.80 48.07
N ALA A 279 68.47 46.49 48.83
CA ALA A 279 68.79 47.80 49.40
C ALA A 279 69.89 47.70 50.47
N ALA A 280 69.80 46.71 51.38
CA ALA A 280 70.83 46.44 52.38
C ALA A 280 72.16 45.99 51.74
N GLU A 281 72.11 45.24 50.63
CA GLU A 281 73.30 44.86 49.87
C GLU A 281 73.91 46.05 49.13
N ARG A 282 73.10 46.94 48.54
CA ARG A 282 73.58 48.22 47.98
C ARG A 282 74.20 49.12 49.04
N GLU A 283 73.65 49.15 50.25
CA GLU A 283 74.20 49.93 51.36
C GLU A 283 75.55 49.34 51.84
N ARG A 284 75.62 48.01 52.00
CA ARG A 284 76.88 47.31 52.29
C ARG A 284 77.91 47.48 51.18
N GLN A 285 77.48 47.50 49.92
CA GLN A 285 78.37 47.72 48.77
C GLN A 285 78.85 49.18 48.73
N ALA A 286 77.98 50.15 49.00
CA ALA A 286 78.35 51.56 49.11
C ALA A 286 79.32 51.80 50.28
N GLU A 287 79.14 51.10 51.40
CA GLU A 287 80.07 51.16 52.54
C GLU A 287 81.44 50.54 52.19
N ARG A 288 81.46 49.39 51.51
CA ARG A 288 82.69 48.78 50.98
C ARG A 288 83.40 49.70 50.00
N ASP A 289 82.67 50.30 49.06
CA ASP A 289 83.22 51.24 48.07
C ASP A 289 83.75 52.53 48.75
N ARG A 290 83.13 52.97 49.86
CA ARG A 290 83.59 54.14 50.63
C ARG A 290 84.91 53.83 51.35
N VAL A 291 85.01 52.68 52.01
CA VAL A 291 86.22 52.20 52.67
C VAL A 291 87.35 51.92 51.66
N GLU A 292 87.01 51.42 50.47
CA GLU A 292 88.00 51.17 49.41
C GLU A 292 88.50 52.48 48.78
N ARG A 293 87.63 53.48 48.57
CA ARG A 293 88.04 54.83 48.12
C ARG A 293 88.92 55.55 49.14
N GLU A 294 88.65 55.40 50.44
CA GLU A 294 89.48 55.98 51.50
C GLU A 294 90.88 55.32 51.52
N ARG A 295 90.96 53.99 51.41
CA ARG A 295 92.23 53.26 51.29
C ARG A 295 92.93 53.48 49.94
N ALA A 296 92.20 53.81 48.88
CA ALA A 296 92.80 54.19 47.59
C ALA A 296 93.35 55.62 47.60
N ALA A 297 92.70 56.56 48.29
CA ALA A 297 93.19 57.92 48.48
C ALA A 297 94.46 57.96 49.34
N GLU A 298 94.53 57.16 50.42
CA GLU A 298 95.72 57.07 51.29
C GLU A 298 96.92 56.39 50.58
N ARG A 299 96.64 55.37 49.73
CA ARG A 299 97.67 54.77 48.85
C ARG A 299 98.13 55.74 47.76
N ALA A 300 97.22 56.51 47.16
CA ALA A 300 97.56 57.50 46.14
C ALA A 300 98.37 58.69 46.70
N GLU A 301 98.12 59.14 47.93
CA GLU A 301 98.95 60.17 48.59
C GLU A 301 100.36 59.66 48.93
N SER A 302 100.47 58.40 49.37
CA SER A 302 101.76 57.76 49.64
C SER A 302 102.56 57.53 48.35
N GLU A 303 101.92 57.02 47.30
CA GLU A 303 102.52 56.82 45.97
C GLU A 303 102.88 58.15 45.29
N ALA A 304 102.09 59.22 45.47
CA ALA A 304 102.43 60.54 44.94
C ALA A 304 103.67 61.17 45.62
N ARG A 305 103.90 60.90 46.92
CA ARG A 305 105.13 61.32 47.61
C ARG A 305 106.36 60.54 47.15
N ILE A 306 106.23 59.23 46.92
CA ILE A 306 107.32 58.39 46.40
C ILE A 306 107.62 58.73 44.93
N ALA A 307 106.59 58.90 44.09
CA ALA A 307 106.74 59.27 42.68
C ALA A 307 107.34 60.68 42.46
N LYS A 308 107.13 61.63 43.39
CA LYS A 308 107.77 62.95 43.32
C LYS A 308 109.27 62.89 43.66
N ALA A 309 109.65 62.10 44.66
CA ALA A 309 111.05 61.87 45.02
C ALA A 309 111.80 61.05 43.94
N GLU A 310 111.13 60.09 43.31
CA GLU A 310 111.69 59.34 42.18
C GLU A 310 111.82 60.19 40.91
N ARG A 311 110.88 61.10 40.61
CA ARG A 311 110.99 61.98 39.43
C ARG A 311 112.13 63.01 39.51
N GLU A 312 112.45 63.52 40.69
CA GLU A 312 113.62 64.40 40.88
C GLU A 312 114.94 63.61 40.76
N ALA A 313 115.02 62.39 41.30
CA ALA A 313 116.18 61.51 41.14
C ALA A 313 116.34 60.96 39.71
N GLN A 314 115.23 60.74 38.98
CA GLN A 314 115.22 60.29 37.59
C GLN A 314 115.66 61.41 36.64
N ALA A 315 115.24 62.66 36.86
CA ALA A 315 115.66 63.80 36.04
C ALA A 315 117.18 64.08 36.15
N GLU A 316 117.79 63.87 37.32
CA GLU A 316 119.25 64.01 37.50
C GLU A 316 120.02 62.83 36.86
N ARG A 317 119.47 61.61 36.92
CA ARG A 317 120.03 60.42 36.25
C ARG A 317 119.90 60.49 34.72
N GLU A 318 118.81 61.05 34.19
CA GLU A 318 118.60 61.22 32.74
C GLU A 318 119.49 62.33 32.17
N ALA A 319 119.78 63.40 32.93
CA ALA A 319 120.76 64.42 32.54
C ALA A 319 122.22 63.89 32.56
N ALA A 320 122.55 62.96 33.46
CA ALA A 320 123.84 62.27 33.49
C ALA A 320 123.95 61.21 32.37
N ALA A 321 122.89 60.43 32.13
CA ALA A 321 122.83 59.40 31.09
C ALA A 321 122.87 60.01 29.67
N ALA A 322 122.28 61.17 29.41
CA ALA A 322 122.36 61.84 28.11
C ALA A 322 123.80 62.29 27.75
N ARG A 323 124.63 62.66 28.73
CA ARG A 323 126.05 63.01 28.53
C ARG A 323 126.96 61.79 28.36
N GLU A 324 126.51 60.62 28.82
CA GLU A 324 127.23 59.35 28.69
C GLU A 324 126.83 58.61 27.39
N GLN A 325 125.55 58.69 26.99
CA GLN A 325 125.05 58.15 25.73
C GLN A 325 125.69 58.85 24.51
N ALA A 326 125.89 60.18 24.57
CA ALA A 326 126.61 60.92 23.53
C ALA A 326 128.10 60.52 23.39
N ARG A 327 128.72 59.94 24.43
CA ARG A 327 130.09 59.36 24.35
C ARG A 327 130.07 57.93 23.80
N ARG A 328 129.08 57.12 24.17
CA ARG A 328 128.94 55.73 23.72
C ARG A 328 128.55 55.62 22.24
N ASP A 329 127.79 56.57 21.71
CA ASP A 329 127.39 56.58 20.29
C ASP A 329 128.57 56.88 19.33
N GLU A 330 129.58 57.67 19.78
CA GLU A 330 130.83 57.90 19.02
C GLU A 330 131.76 56.67 19.07
N GLU A 331 131.87 56.00 20.22
CA GLU A 331 132.68 54.78 20.40
C GLU A 331 132.09 53.56 19.67
N GLN A 332 130.76 53.44 19.55
CA GLN A 332 130.12 52.34 18.83
C GLN A 332 130.31 52.42 17.31
N ARG A 333 130.50 53.61 16.73
CA ARG A 333 130.79 53.77 15.30
C ARG A 333 132.18 53.24 14.93
N ILE A 334 133.16 53.40 15.84
CA ILE A 334 134.55 52.93 15.67
C ILE A 334 134.66 51.41 15.93
N ALA A 335 133.87 50.86 16.85
CA ALA A 335 133.87 49.42 17.16
C ALA A 335 133.20 48.55 16.07
N ALA A 336 132.25 49.10 15.32
CA ALA A 336 131.60 48.38 14.21
C ALA A 336 132.52 48.23 12.98
N GLU A 337 133.38 49.22 12.72
CA GLU A 337 134.33 49.22 11.59
C GLU A 337 135.49 48.23 11.82
N GLN A 338 135.92 48.02 13.07
CA GLN A 338 136.98 47.05 13.40
C GLN A 338 136.51 45.58 13.44
N ARG A 339 135.21 45.31 13.66
CA ARG A 339 134.68 43.93 13.64
C ARG A 339 134.58 43.35 12.22
N GLN A 340 134.32 44.17 11.21
CA GLN A 340 134.29 43.70 9.81
C GLN A 340 135.69 43.30 9.30
N ALA A 341 136.76 43.96 9.76
CA ALA A 341 138.14 43.60 9.38
C ALA A 341 138.65 42.30 10.03
N ALA A 342 138.12 41.91 11.20
CA ALA A 342 138.54 40.70 11.91
C ALA A 342 137.90 39.41 11.36
N GLU A 343 136.68 39.49 10.82
CA GLU A 343 135.97 38.32 10.29
C GLU A 343 136.49 37.86 8.91
N GLU A 344 137.04 38.78 8.10
CA GLU A 344 137.59 38.46 6.78
C GLU A 344 138.97 37.76 6.83
N GLN A 345 139.72 37.95 7.92
CA GLN A 345 141.04 37.33 8.13
C GLN A 345 140.91 35.87 8.63
N ALA A 346 139.88 35.56 9.43
CA ALA A 346 139.64 34.22 9.97
C ALA A 346 139.14 33.20 8.91
N ALA A 347 138.62 33.66 7.78
CA ALA A 347 138.18 32.80 6.68
C ALA A 347 139.35 32.33 5.79
N ARG A 348 140.43 33.11 5.69
CA ARG A 348 141.59 32.79 4.81
C ARG A 348 142.52 31.72 5.39
N GLU A 349 142.59 31.57 6.72
CA GLU A 349 143.50 30.60 7.35
C GLU A 349 142.95 29.16 7.37
N ARG A 350 141.62 28.98 7.44
CA ARG A 350 141.00 27.65 7.44
C ARG A 350 141.10 26.93 6.10
N ASP A 351 141.10 27.67 4.99
CA ASP A 351 141.25 27.11 3.64
C ASP A 351 142.66 26.56 3.38
N ILE A 352 143.69 27.22 3.94
CA ILE A 352 145.09 26.80 3.82
C ILE A 352 145.34 25.47 4.54
N ALA A 353 144.74 25.29 5.72
CA ALA A 353 144.88 24.05 6.50
C ALA A 353 144.23 22.83 5.82
N HIS A 354 143.06 23.01 5.20
CA HIS A 354 142.34 21.93 4.52
C HIS A 354 143.11 21.40 3.30
N ARG A 355 143.64 22.31 2.48
CA ARG A 355 144.37 21.95 1.26
C ARG A 355 145.71 21.26 1.53
N SER A 356 146.37 21.61 2.63
CA SER A 356 147.63 20.97 3.05
C SER A 356 147.42 19.51 3.49
N ALA A 357 146.29 19.20 4.15
CA ALA A 357 146.02 17.85 4.64
C ALA A 357 145.75 16.86 3.49
N VAL A 358 144.89 17.25 2.54
CA VAL A 358 144.50 16.41 1.40
C VAL A 358 145.70 16.09 0.48
N ASN A 359 146.60 17.05 0.28
CA ASN A 359 147.83 16.82 -0.49
C ASN A 359 148.79 15.85 0.18
N GLY A 360 148.88 15.88 1.52
CA GLY A 360 149.72 14.97 2.29
C GLY A 360 149.27 13.51 2.15
N GLU A 361 147.95 13.27 2.13
CA GLU A 361 147.39 11.92 1.95
C GLU A 361 147.64 11.37 0.53
N ALA A 362 147.47 12.22 -0.49
CA ALA A 362 147.76 11.83 -1.87
C ALA A 362 149.25 11.48 -2.07
N GLN A 363 150.16 12.21 -1.43
CA GLN A 363 151.59 11.92 -1.47
C GLN A 363 151.90 10.57 -0.82
N ALA A 364 151.34 10.28 0.36
CA ALA A 364 151.55 9.03 1.07
C ALA A 364 151.11 7.80 0.26
N ALA A 365 149.97 7.89 -0.44
CA ALA A 365 149.48 6.82 -1.31
C ALA A 365 150.45 6.52 -2.46
N ILE A 366 151.03 7.55 -3.09
CA ILE A 366 151.99 7.37 -4.20
C ILE A 366 153.31 6.76 -3.70
N VAL A 367 153.78 7.13 -2.50
CA VAL A 367 154.99 6.55 -1.89
C VAL A 367 154.82 5.04 -1.65
N SER A 368 153.62 4.60 -1.27
CA SER A 368 153.32 3.18 -1.02
C SER A 368 153.46 2.26 -2.24
N LEU A 369 153.42 2.82 -3.46
CA LEU A 369 153.59 2.09 -4.72
C LEU A 369 155.07 1.88 -5.11
N GLY A 370 156.01 2.24 -4.22
CA GLY A 370 157.45 2.02 -4.39
C GLY A 370 158.22 3.21 -4.96
N VAL A 371 157.60 4.40 -5.04
CA VAL A 371 158.24 5.65 -5.49
C VAL A 371 158.86 6.40 -4.30
N LYS A 372 160.07 6.95 -4.47
CA LYS A 372 160.76 7.73 -3.42
C LYS A 372 160.03 9.05 -3.10
N ASP A 373 159.97 9.40 -1.82
CA ASP A 373 159.17 10.49 -1.25
C ASP A 373 159.32 11.84 -1.95
N GLN A 374 160.56 12.26 -2.24
CA GLN A 374 160.81 13.54 -2.92
C GLN A 374 160.18 13.61 -4.33
N VAL A 375 160.14 12.47 -5.03
CA VAL A 375 159.54 12.41 -6.37
C VAL A 375 158.02 12.37 -6.26
N ALA A 376 157.47 11.68 -5.26
CA ALA A 376 156.03 11.67 -4.97
C ALA A 376 155.49 13.07 -4.60
N HIS A 377 156.22 13.82 -3.77
CA HIS A 377 155.90 15.21 -3.43
C HIS A 377 155.79 16.08 -4.69
N ASN A 378 156.81 16.03 -5.56
CA ASN A 378 156.85 16.82 -6.79
C ASN A 378 155.72 16.45 -7.77
N ILE A 379 155.31 15.17 -7.81
CA ILE A 379 154.17 14.72 -8.63
C ILE A 379 152.86 15.29 -8.08
N VAL A 380 152.60 15.19 -6.77
CA VAL A 380 151.40 15.76 -6.14
C VAL A 380 151.34 17.27 -6.35
N LEU A 381 152.48 17.96 -6.22
CA LEU A 381 152.57 19.40 -6.44
C LEU A 381 152.33 19.79 -7.91
N ALA A 382 152.85 19.02 -8.87
CA ALA A 382 152.61 19.24 -10.29
C ALA A 382 151.14 19.00 -10.70
N ILE A 383 150.45 18.05 -10.05
CA ILE A 383 149.00 17.80 -10.25
C ILE A 383 148.16 18.89 -9.56
N ALA A 384 148.52 19.29 -8.34
CA ALA A 384 147.86 20.39 -7.63
C ALA A 384 147.98 21.73 -8.37
N ALA A 385 149.14 21.98 -8.99
CA ALA A 385 149.39 23.16 -9.82
C ALA A 385 148.75 23.08 -11.22
N GLY A 386 148.10 21.95 -11.58
CA GLY A 386 147.40 21.77 -12.86
C GLY A 386 148.31 21.55 -14.08
N THR A 387 149.62 21.34 -13.85
CA THR A 387 150.64 21.13 -14.89
C THR A 387 150.60 19.74 -15.52
N VAL A 388 149.90 18.77 -14.91
CA VAL A 388 149.63 17.44 -15.49
C VAL A 388 148.23 17.48 -16.13
N PRO A 389 148.11 17.39 -17.46
CA PRO A 389 146.81 17.49 -18.13
C PRO A 389 145.86 16.37 -17.70
N HIS A 390 144.58 16.72 -17.53
CA HIS A 390 143.45 15.82 -17.26
C HIS A 390 143.42 15.12 -15.89
N VAL A 391 144.32 15.46 -14.96
CA VAL A 391 144.27 14.96 -13.57
C VAL A 391 144.28 16.15 -12.60
N ARG A 392 143.42 16.12 -11.57
CA ARG A 392 143.26 17.18 -10.57
C ARG A 392 143.04 16.60 -9.17
N ILE A 393 143.48 17.29 -8.13
CA ILE A 393 143.17 16.95 -6.74
C ILE A 393 141.89 17.70 -6.35
N ALA A 394 140.93 16.99 -5.76
CA ALA A 394 139.74 17.60 -5.17
C ALA A 394 140.04 17.96 -3.72
N TYR A 395 139.85 19.24 -3.34
CA TYR A 395 140.05 19.75 -1.99
C TYR A 395 138.73 19.95 -1.26
#